data_AF-A0A7S0FWJ1-F1
#
_entry.id   AF-A0A7S0FWJ1-F1
#
_cell.length_a   1.000
_cell.length_b   1.000
_cell.length_c   1.000
_cell.angle_alpha   90.00
_cell.angle_beta   90.00
_cell.angle_gamma   90.00
#
_symmetry.space_group_name_H-M   'P 1'
#
loop_
_entity.id
_entity.type
_entity.pdbx_description
1 polymer ?
#
loop_
_entity_poly.entity_id
_entity_poly.type
_entity_poly.pdbx_seq_one_letter_code
_entity_poly.pdbx_strand_id
1 'polypeptide(L)'
;VDEPSPAEASPAPPAWRELLLPFIGPEVWRVQVESATRAAIFAQGWAEEWFGTASEGGSLKDTLRFGLKTPVQLRSTPAGVIFKFRPLGTPSGRAFEDLDEGGLEFVAEQPVGGSPRVRVKRVSYGWKVIIKENSERAILQKFKEDWAVANV
;
A
#
# COMPACT_ATOMS: atom_id res chain seq x y z
N VAL A 1 64.06 -5.18 5.37
CA VAL A 1 63.18 -4.47 4.42
C VAL A 1 62.09 -5.45 4.02
N ASP A 2 61.10 -5.63 4.88
CA ASP A 2 59.95 -4.76 5.19
C ASP A 2 58.72 -5.46 4.60
N GLU A 3 58.01 -6.17 5.46
CA GLU A 3 56.66 -6.64 5.15
C GLU A 3 55.73 -5.42 5.11
N PRO A 4 54.94 -5.23 4.03
CA PRO A 4 54.02 -4.11 3.99
C PRO A 4 52.82 -4.37 4.92
N SER A 5 52.66 -3.44 5.86
CA SER A 5 51.48 -3.27 6.72
C SER A 5 50.18 -3.25 5.91
N PRO A 6 49.09 -3.92 6.35
CA PRO A 6 47.82 -3.85 5.65
C PRO A 6 47.24 -2.44 5.81
N ALA A 7 47.21 -1.72 4.69
CA ALA A 7 46.60 -0.40 4.58
C ALA A 7 45.16 -0.43 5.12
N GLU A 8 44.86 0.53 5.99
CA GLU A 8 43.51 0.79 6.51
C GLU A 8 42.53 0.90 5.34
N ALA A 9 41.62 -0.06 5.24
CA ALA A 9 40.55 -0.03 4.27
C ALA A 9 39.67 1.19 4.57
N SER A 10 39.77 2.23 3.74
CA SER A 10 38.79 3.31 3.74
C SER A 10 37.40 2.68 3.60
N PRO A 11 36.40 3.07 4.45
CA PRO A 11 35.08 2.51 4.35
C PRO A 11 34.55 2.79 2.95
N ALA A 12 34.27 1.72 2.21
CA ALA A 12 33.77 1.83 0.85
C ALA A 12 32.51 2.72 0.85
N PRO A 13 32.37 3.63 -0.13
CA PRO A 13 31.13 4.40 -0.27
C PRO A 13 29.95 3.43 -0.33
N PRO A 14 28.81 3.76 0.29
CA PRO A 14 27.67 2.86 0.37
C PRO A 14 27.29 2.37 -1.03
N ALA A 15 27.09 1.05 -1.15
CA ALA A 15 26.69 0.44 -2.41
C ALA A 15 25.25 0.88 -2.74
N TRP A 16 25.11 1.91 -3.56
CA TRP A 16 23.83 2.45 -4.07
C TRP A 16 22.90 1.40 -4.71
N ARG A 17 23.37 0.17 -4.92
CA ARG A 17 22.54 -0.97 -5.33
C ARG A 17 21.44 -1.33 -4.33
N GLU A 18 21.50 -0.86 -3.08
CA GLU A 18 20.39 -0.99 -2.11
C GLU A 18 19.28 0.05 -2.26
N LEU A 19 19.42 1.03 -3.17
CA LEU A 19 18.46 2.14 -3.32
C LEU A 19 17.43 1.97 -4.45
N LEU A 20 17.34 0.80 -5.08
CA LEU A 20 16.35 0.56 -6.14
C LEU A 20 15.37 -0.58 -5.76
N LEU A 21 14.28 -0.14 -5.11
CA LEU A 21 12.89 -0.65 -5.15
C LEU A 21 12.63 -2.15 -4.87
N PRO A 22 11.83 -2.48 -3.83
CA PRO A 22 11.01 -3.68 -3.86
C PRO A 22 9.52 -3.34 -4.05
N PHE A 23 9.22 -2.89 -5.28
CA PHE A 23 8.03 -3.17 -6.10
C PHE A 23 6.62 -2.86 -5.54
N ILE A 24 5.87 -1.79 -5.89
CA ILE A 24 6.11 -0.58 -6.71
C ILE A 24 5.28 0.57 -6.09
N GLY A 25 5.97 1.68 -5.76
CA GLY A 25 5.44 3.02 -5.43
C GLY A 25 5.82 3.51 -4.01
N PRO A 26 5.84 4.84 -3.77
CA PRO A 26 6.35 5.41 -2.52
C PRO A 26 5.53 4.96 -1.31
N GLU A 27 6.22 4.63 -0.23
CA GLU A 27 5.59 4.43 1.08
C GLU A 27 5.05 5.77 1.58
N VAL A 28 3.78 5.81 1.92
CA VAL A 28 3.08 7.03 2.37
C VAL A 28 2.69 7.00 3.84
N TRP A 29 2.73 5.81 4.46
CA TRP A 29 2.52 5.66 5.89
C TRP A 29 3.06 4.33 6.42
N ARG A 30 3.43 4.32 7.70
CA ARG A 30 3.96 3.15 8.41
C ARG A 30 3.59 3.24 9.89
N VAL A 31 3.30 2.09 10.49
CA VAL A 31 3.16 1.94 11.94
C VAL A 31 3.72 0.59 12.39
N GLN A 32 4.36 0.55 13.56
CA GLN A 32 4.76 -0.72 14.19
C GLN A 32 3.54 -1.38 14.83
N VAL A 33 3.48 -2.71 14.78
CA VAL A 33 2.36 -3.48 15.31
C VAL A 33 2.88 -4.67 16.11
N GLU A 34 2.06 -5.19 17.00
CA GLU A 34 2.42 -6.38 17.78
C GLU A 34 2.40 -7.65 16.92
N SER A 35 1.48 -7.73 15.96
CA SER A 35 1.29 -8.90 15.10
C SER A 35 0.97 -8.50 13.67
N ALA A 36 1.83 -8.92 12.73
CA ALA A 36 1.59 -8.74 11.30
C ALA A 36 0.32 -9.47 10.85
N THR A 37 0.02 -10.64 11.42
CA THR A 37 -1.17 -11.42 11.08
C THR A 37 -2.45 -10.70 11.49
N ARG A 38 -2.54 -10.18 12.72
CA ARG A 38 -3.71 -9.40 13.17
C ARG A 38 -3.89 -8.14 12.32
N ALA A 39 -2.80 -7.47 12.02
CA ALA A 39 -2.81 -6.29 11.19
C ALA A 39 -3.29 -6.55 9.75
N ALA A 40 -2.88 -7.68 9.14
CA ALA A 40 -3.36 -8.09 7.82
C ALA A 40 -4.88 -8.35 7.82
N ILE A 41 -5.36 -9.10 8.82
CA ILE A 41 -6.79 -9.41 8.97
C ILE A 41 -7.60 -8.12 9.18
N PHE A 42 -7.12 -7.22 10.01
CA PHE A 42 -7.77 -5.91 10.21
C PHE A 42 -7.86 -5.14 8.90
N ALA A 43 -6.74 -5.00 8.16
CA ALA A 43 -6.73 -4.24 6.92
C ALA A 43 -7.67 -4.81 5.86
N GLN A 44 -7.75 -6.15 5.75
CA GLN A 44 -8.69 -6.84 4.86
C GLN A 44 -10.14 -6.62 5.28
N GLY A 45 -10.47 -6.86 6.54
CA GLY A 45 -11.83 -6.70 7.06
C GLY A 45 -12.31 -5.25 6.96
N TRP A 46 -11.45 -4.30 7.29
CA TRP A 46 -11.71 -2.87 7.12
C TRP A 46 -11.97 -2.50 5.66
N ALA A 47 -11.15 -2.99 4.73
CA ALA A 47 -11.34 -2.71 3.32
C ALA A 47 -12.67 -3.27 2.81
N GLU A 48 -13.01 -4.49 3.19
CA GLU A 48 -14.27 -5.13 2.81
C GLU A 48 -15.48 -4.38 3.40
N GLU A 49 -15.43 -3.99 4.67
CA GLU A 49 -16.50 -3.24 5.34
C GLU A 49 -16.79 -1.90 4.63
N TRP A 50 -15.76 -1.16 4.26
CA TRP A 50 -15.91 0.18 3.70
C TRP A 50 -16.05 0.21 2.18
N PHE A 51 -15.55 -0.80 1.46
CA PHE A 51 -15.44 -0.77 0.00
C PHE A 51 -15.83 -2.08 -0.71
N GLY A 52 -16.14 -3.16 0.02
CA GLY A 52 -16.44 -4.49 -0.53
C GLY A 52 -17.62 -4.48 -1.51
N THR A 53 -18.70 -3.77 -1.17
CA THR A 53 -19.89 -3.67 -2.03
C THR A 53 -19.66 -2.91 -3.33
N ALA A 54 -18.65 -2.04 -3.41
CA ALA A 54 -18.34 -1.28 -4.63
C ALA A 54 -17.64 -2.14 -5.71
N SER A 55 -17.09 -3.29 -5.33
CA SER A 55 -16.28 -4.13 -6.21
C SER A 55 -17.10 -4.98 -7.20
N GLU A 56 -18.35 -5.33 -6.88
CA GLU A 56 -19.27 -6.14 -7.71
C GLU A 56 -20.30 -5.30 -8.50
N GLY A 57 -19.94 -4.07 -8.89
CA GLY A 57 -20.89 -3.16 -9.54
C GLY A 57 -21.79 -2.39 -8.58
N GLY A 58 -21.38 -2.29 -7.31
CA GLY A 58 -22.06 -1.46 -6.32
C GLY A 58 -22.13 0.01 -6.72
N SER A 59 -23.23 0.63 -6.31
CA SER A 59 -23.53 2.02 -6.56
C SER A 59 -22.42 2.94 -6.02
N LEU A 60 -21.94 3.85 -6.88
CA LEU A 60 -21.01 4.94 -6.56
C LEU A 60 -21.38 5.73 -5.28
N LYS A 61 -22.66 5.68 -4.87
CA LYS A 61 -23.21 6.39 -3.71
C LYS A 61 -22.57 5.98 -2.39
N ASP A 62 -22.14 4.74 -2.21
CA ASP A 62 -21.55 4.29 -0.94
C ASP A 62 -20.07 4.65 -0.81
N THR A 63 -19.33 4.69 -1.94
CA THR A 63 -17.94 5.15 -1.96
C THR A 63 -17.77 6.65 -1.69
N LEU A 64 -18.80 7.47 -1.91
CA LEU A 64 -18.71 8.94 -1.71
C LEU A 64 -18.63 9.37 -0.22
N ARG A 65 -18.79 8.45 0.74
CA ARG A 65 -19.05 8.73 2.16
C ARG A 65 -17.95 9.46 2.94
N PHE A 66 -16.73 9.58 2.40
CA PHE A 66 -15.60 10.25 3.08
C PHE A 66 -14.69 11.02 2.10
N GLY A 67 -15.27 11.57 1.02
CA GLY A 67 -14.54 12.40 0.06
C GLY A 67 -13.78 11.62 -1.02
N LEU A 68 -14.00 10.31 -1.13
CA LEU A 68 -13.47 9.50 -2.20
C LEU A 68 -14.16 9.83 -3.54
N LYS A 69 -13.38 10.47 -4.42
CA LYS A 69 -13.66 10.86 -5.81
C LYS A 69 -14.02 9.72 -6.76
N THR A 70 -13.28 8.64 -6.55
CA THR A 70 -13.03 7.62 -7.57
C THR A 70 -13.34 6.28 -6.92
N PRO A 71 -14.27 5.49 -7.47
CA PRO A 71 -14.50 4.13 -7.01
C PRO A 71 -13.19 3.34 -6.97
N VAL A 72 -13.18 2.30 -6.15
CA VAL A 72 -12.04 1.38 -6.02
C VAL A 72 -12.48 -0.04 -6.30
N GLN A 73 -11.55 -0.85 -6.80
CA GLN A 73 -11.64 -2.30 -6.70
C GLN A 73 -10.60 -2.79 -5.70
N LEU A 74 -10.95 -3.85 -4.97
CA LEU A 74 -10.13 -4.45 -3.94
C LEU A 74 -9.55 -5.78 -4.40
N ARG A 75 -8.38 -6.11 -3.87
CA ARG A 75 -7.85 -7.47 -3.89
C ARG A 75 -7.14 -7.77 -2.58
N SER A 76 -7.70 -8.70 -1.81
CA SER A 76 -7.06 -9.23 -0.62
C SER A 76 -5.84 -10.07 -0.99
N THR A 77 -4.78 -9.99 -0.18
CA THR A 77 -3.56 -10.79 -0.29
C THR A 77 -3.25 -11.39 1.06
N PRO A 78 -2.44 -12.46 1.17
CA PRO A 78 -2.08 -13.02 2.49
C PRO A 78 -1.44 -12.00 3.46
N ALA A 79 -0.86 -10.91 2.93
CA ALA A 79 -0.21 -9.87 3.72
C ALA A 79 -1.08 -8.61 3.96
N GLY A 80 -2.28 -8.53 3.36
CA GLY A 80 -3.15 -7.35 3.51
C GLY A 80 -4.10 -7.17 2.33
N VAL A 81 -4.12 -5.98 1.73
CA VAL A 81 -5.11 -5.61 0.70
C VAL A 81 -4.56 -4.56 -0.28
N ILE A 82 -4.98 -4.67 -1.54
CA ILE A 82 -4.66 -3.72 -2.61
C ILE A 82 -5.93 -3.02 -3.07
N PHE A 83 -5.85 -1.70 -3.20
CA PHE A 83 -6.85 -0.81 -3.78
C PHE A 83 -6.37 -0.39 -5.17
N LYS A 84 -7.21 -0.56 -6.19
CA LYS A 84 -7.01 0.07 -7.50
C LYS A 84 -8.15 1.04 -7.77
N PHE A 85 -7.83 2.23 -8.26
CA PHE A 85 -8.86 3.19 -8.65
C PHE A 85 -9.55 2.76 -9.95
N ARG A 86 -10.85 3.02 -10.00
CA ARG A 86 -11.71 2.76 -11.14
C ARG A 86 -12.33 4.09 -11.60
N PRO A 87 -11.68 4.81 -12.54
CA PRO A 87 -12.16 6.09 -13.05
C PRO A 87 -13.58 6.02 -13.61
N LEU A 88 -14.27 7.17 -13.58
CA LEU A 88 -15.53 7.35 -14.28
C LEU A 88 -15.35 7.04 -15.77
N GLY A 89 -16.23 6.20 -16.32
CA GLY A 89 -16.13 5.71 -17.69
C GLY A 89 -15.42 4.36 -17.85
N THR A 90 -14.87 3.78 -16.78
CA THR A 90 -14.31 2.41 -16.84
C THR A 90 -15.43 1.38 -17.05
N PRO A 91 -15.43 0.59 -18.14
CA PRO A 91 -16.49 -0.36 -18.49
C PRO A 91 -16.81 -1.33 -17.34
N SER A 92 -18.09 -1.52 -17.02
CA SER A 92 -18.57 -2.33 -15.87
C SER A 92 -17.85 -3.68 -15.71
N GLY A 93 -17.55 -4.37 -16.83
CA GLY A 93 -16.88 -5.67 -16.85
C GLY A 93 -15.35 -5.71 -16.76
N ARG A 94 -14.63 -4.59 -16.62
CA ARG A 94 -13.16 -4.62 -16.37
C ARG A 94 -12.88 -5.20 -14.98
N ALA A 95 -12.07 -6.25 -14.93
CA ALA A 95 -11.61 -6.87 -13.69
C ALA A 95 -10.44 -6.10 -13.07
N PHE A 96 -10.05 -6.48 -11.85
CA PHE A 96 -8.98 -5.82 -11.08
C PHE A 96 -7.65 -5.82 -11.85
N GLU A 97 -7.35 -6.92 -12.52
CA GLU A 97 -6.15 -7.13 -13.33
C GLU A 97 -6.09 -6.14 -14.49
N ASP A 98 -7.24 -5.78 -15.04
CA ASP A 98 -7.37 -4.90 -16.21
C ASP A 98 -7.43 -3.42 -15.83
N LEU A 99 -7.40 -3.06 -14.55
CA LEU A 99 -7.39 -1.64 -14.17
C LEU A 99 -5.99 -1.05 -14.35
N ASP A 100 -5.93 -0.02 -15.21
CA ASP A 100 -4.72 0.72 -15.58
C ASP A 100 -4.33 1.78 -14.53
N GLU A 101 -5.28 2.25 -13.71
CA GLU A 101 -4.95 3.23 -12.67
C GLU A 101 -4.42 2.57 -11.40
N GLY A 102 -3.44 3.25 -10.80
CA GLY A 102 -2.82 2.88 -9.53
C GLY A 102 -3.77 3.03 -8.33
N GLY A 103 -3.21 2.90 -7.13
CA GLY A 103 -3.96 3.09 -5.90
C GLY A 103 -3.09 2.92 -4.67
N LEU A 104 -3.60 2.21 -3.66
CA LEU A 104 -2.89 1.99 -2.40
C LEU A 104 -2.77 0.50 -2.10
N GLU A 105 -1.65 0.10 -1.53
CA GLU A 105 -1.44 -1.25 -1.01
C GLU A 105 -1.12 -1.15 0.48
N PHE A 106 -1.90 -1.88 1.27
CA PHE A 106 -1.73 -2.03 2.71
C PHE A 106 -1.07 -3.39 2.94
N VAL A 107 0.16 -3.38 3.45
CA VAL A 107 0.99 -4.57 3.68
C VAL A 107 1.34 -4.66 5.14
N ALA A 108 0.91 -5.72 5.81
CA ALA A 108 1.45 -6.12 7.10
C ALA A 108 2.60 -7.12 6.88
N GLU A 109 3.74 -6.85 7.49
CA GLU A 109 4.93 -7.68 7.33
C GLU A 109 5.68 -7.87 8.65
N GLN A 110 6.35 -9.02 8.76
CA GLN A 110 7.26 -9.35 9.84
C GLN A 110 8.64 -9.64 9.24
N PRO A 111 9.47 -8.60 9.07
CA PRO A 111 10.81 -8.77 8.50
C PRO A 111 11.68 -9.62 9.44
N VAL A 112 12.54 -10.45 8.87
CA VAL A 112 13.50 -11.27 9.63
C VAL A 112 14.40 -10.33 10.42
N GLY A 113 14.43 -10.48 11.75
CA GLY A 113 15.22 -9.64 12.65
C GLY A 113 14.65 -8.23 12.89
N GLY A 114 13.41 -7.94 12.47
CA GLY A 114 12.77 -6.65 12.72
C GLY A 114 11.38 -6.77 13.35
N SER A 115 10.88 -5.66 13.87
CA SER A 115 9.53 -5.60 14.45
C SER A 115 8.46 -5.71 13.36
N PRO A 116 7.34 -6.41 13.63
CA PRO A 116 6.18 -6.41 12.76
C PRO A 116 5.68 -4.99 12.50
N ARG A 117 5.17 -4.74 11.29
CA ARG A 117 4.72 -3.42 10.88
C ARG A 117 3.67 -3.47 9.79
N VAL A 118 2.84 -2.44 9.74
CA VAL A 118 1.98 -2.13 8.59
C VAL A 118 2.63 -1.02 7.78
N ARG A 119 2.61 -1.18 6.46
CA ARG A 119 3.06 -0.20 5.49
C ARG A 119 1.93 0.07 4.52
N VAL A 120 1.73 1.33 4.19
CA VAL A 120 0.87 1.75 3.09
C VAL A 120 1.74 2.33 1.99
N LYS A 121 1.63 1.73 0.81
CA LYS A 121 2.38 2.11 -0.38
C LYS A 121 1.42 2.64 -1.41
N ARG A 122 1.84 3.67 -2.16
CA ARG A 122 1.20 3.93 -3.45
C ARG A 122 1.53 2.79 -4.39
N VAL A 123 0.59 2.42 -5.23
CA VAL A 123 0.81 1.43 -6.28
C VAL A 123 0.74 2.15 -7.61
N SER A 124 1.84 2.13 -8.37
CA SER A 124 1.91 2.75 -9.70
C SER A 124 2.09 1.67 -10.76
N TYR A 125 1.03 1.37 -11.51
CA TYR A 125 1.08 0.42 -12.63
C TYR A 125 1.21 1.16 -13.96
N GLY A 126 2.42 1.63 -14.28
CA GLY A 126 2.76 2.13 -15.62
C GLY A 126 3.07 3.62 -15.71
N TRP A 127 3.65 4.02 -16.84
CA TRP A 127 4.17 5.37 -17.10
C TRP A 127 3.09 6.42 -17.42
N LYS A 128 1.83 6.00 -17.62
CA LYS A 128 0.66 6.87 -17.89
C LYS A 128 -0.36 6.89 -16.74
N VAL A 129 0.05 6.54 -15.53
CA VAL A 129 -0.89 6.49 -14.39
C VAL A 129 -1.16 7.89 -13.87
N ILE A 130 -2.44 8.26 -13.81
CA ILE A 130 -2.89 9.48 -13.12
C ILE A 130 -3.04 9.15 -11.64
N ILE A 131 -2.20 9.75 -10.81
CA ILE A 131 -2.29 9.61 -9.35
C ILE A 131 -3.50 10.42 -8.85
N LYS A 132 -4.45 9.76 -8.19
CA LYS A 132 -5.61 10.42 -7.57
C LYS A 132 -5.30 10.79 -6.13
N GLU A 133 -4.39 11.73 -5.92
CA GLU A 133 -3.87 12.08 -4.58
C GLU A 133 -4.96 12.37 -3.54
N ASN A 134 -6.07 13.00 -3.95
CA ASN A 134 -7.20 13.27 -3.05
C ASN A 134 -7.90 11.98 -2.59
N SER A 135 -8.05 11.00 -3.49
CA SER A 135 -8.66 9.71 -3.19
C SER A 135 -7.76 8.87 -2.29
N GLU A 136 -6.45 8.87 -2.54
CA GLU A 136 -5.46 8.22 -1.66
C GLU A 136 -5.48 8.82 -0.25
N ARG A 137 -5.49 10.15 -0.17
CA ARG A 137 -5.51 10.86 1.12
C ARG A 137 -6.76 10.55 1.92
N ALA A 138 -7.93 10.49 1.27
CA ALA A 138 -9.19 10.14 1.92
C ALA A 138 -9.16 8.72 2.50
N ILE A 139 -8.72 7.73 1.71
CA ILE A 139 -8.60 6.33 2.16
C ILE A 139 -7.61 6.23 3.33
N LEU A 140 -6.43 6.83 3.19
CA LEU A 140 -5.38 6.76 4.20
C LEU A 140 -5.80 7.48 5.49
N GLN A 141 -6.47 8.63 5.41
CA GLN A 141 -6.93 9.36 6.57
C GLN A 141 -7.97 8.54 7.36
N LYS A 142 -8.97 7.99 6.67
CA LYS A 142 -9.99 7.14 7.29
C LYS A 142 -9.38 5.91 7.96
N PHE A 143 -8.43 5.26 7.29
CA PHE A 143 -7.74 4.11 7.85
C PHE A 143 -7.01 4.47 9.16
N LYS A 144 -6.30 5.60 9.20
CA LYS A 144 -5.57 6.04 10.39
C LYS A 144 -6.50 6.31 11.57
N GLU A 145 -7.65 6.94 11.31
CA GLU A 145 -8.66 7.22 12.32
C GLU A 145 -9.21 5.93 12.92
N ASP A 146 -9.61 4.98 12.07
CA ASP A 146 -10.15 3.70 12.53
C ASP A 146 -9.10 2.83 13.21
N TRP A 147 -7.86 2.84 12.70
CA TRP A 147 -6.74 2.14 13.29
C TRP A 147 -6.48 2.62 14.73
N ALA A 148 -6.52 3.94 14.95
CA ALA A 148 -6.31 4.52 16.27
C ALA A 148 -7.42 4.14 17.26
N VAL A 149 -8.66 3.91 16.79
CA VAL A 149 -9.78 3.47 17.62
C VAL A 149 -9.70 1.98 17.93
N ALA A 150 -9.26 1.17 16.96
CA ALA A 150 -9.25 -0.28 17.07
C ALA A 150 -8.15 -0.85 17.99
N ASN A 151 -7.12 -0.05 18.34
CA ASN A 151 -5.99 -0.45 19.20
C ASN A 151 -5.34 -1.78 18.76
N VAL A 152 -5.10 -1.94 17.45
CA VAL A 152 -4.45 -3.11 16.85
C VAL A 152 -2.93 -2.99 16.84
#